data_AF-D4K3V2-F1
#
_entry.id   AF-D4K3V2-F1
#
_cell.length_a   1.000
_cell.length_b   1.000
_cell.length_c   1.000
_cell.angle_alpha   90.00
_cell.angle_beta   90.00
_cell.angle_gamma   90.00
#
_symmetry.space_group_name_H-M   'P 1'
#
loop_
_entity.id
_entity.type
_entity.pdbx_description
1 polymer ?
#
loop_
_entity_poly.entity_id
_entity_poly.type
_entity_poly.pdbx_seq_one_letter_code
_entity_poly.pdbx_strand_id
1 'polypeptide(L)'
;MLTTLAAPAFAGTWYIEDGDITVKAGETEGTNKVSQGANQEVEDTDTIIKNREDTASSNTVTINAEDKNDKVEVTLKDVNIDTSSRNKAAVSVTGSGNTTIKLDGDNHLTGGNGIYSNSSGSLTISGDENDSLTAQGGDSRNGIYSVSGDVTISGGTVTATGGNSTGSYGSGGDGIHSGSLTISGGTVTATGGGSTGSNGLGGRGICSDSGGVTISGGTVKATGGNGSDGGSGISSSSGVTVSDGTVTANGGNGGNVSGDGIRSDGGVTISGGTVKAAGGDSKDGYGGDGIRSGGGVTISGGTVEAAGGSSGSSNGGSGIYSSVIDLSGSLELTAKAGSPNGKALSQKGSELVLDTIKDKLGPGAKVTATDADGKVIDQVPIPRPVEPEGPVIPEESSSSSDGGSAAPSAPAFSLPGLTVTDKDGQRISYTSTQSGNTLTVCVGRLTASFRISLAALRQLRAEGIEAITFQTILCSTTLSVDELLAMGGEDAEAVLTHRFTDSSLTVG
;
A
#
# COMPACT_ATOMS: atom_id res chain seq x y z
N MET A 1 -55.91 -2.55 12.76
CA MET A 1 -54.57 -2.62 12.15
C MET A 1 -54.02 -1.19 12.21
N LEU A 2 -53.21 -0.88 13.21
CA LEU A 2 -52.64 0.46 13.40
C LEU A 2 -51.43 0.52 12.48
N THR A 3 -51.56 1.13 11.30
CA THR A 3 -50.41 1.49 10.47
C THR A 3 -49.69 2.63 11.18
N THR A 4 -48.68 2.28 11.96
CA THR A 4 -47.66 3.24 12.42
C THR A 4 -46.95 3.75 11.17
N LEU A 5 -47.28 4.97 10.74
CA LEU A 5 -46.45 5.71 9.80
C LEU A 5 -45.10 5.92 10.49
N ALA A 6 -44.05 5.27 10.00
CA ALA A 6 -42.69 5.66 10.35
C ALA A 6 -42.53 7.14 9.98
N ALA A 7 -42.11 7.96 10.95
CA ALA A 7 -41.75 9.34 10.65
C ALA A 7 -40.59 9.32 9.64
N PRO A 8 -40.56 10.22 8.64
CA PRO A 8 -39.46 10.26 7.69
C PRO A 8 -38.14 10.47 8.43
N ALA A 9 -37.17 9.59 8.18
CA ALA A 9 -35.82 9.73 8.72
C ALA A 9 -35.21 11.05 8.25
N PHE A 10 -34.56 11.76 9.17
CA PHE A 10 -33.93 13.06 8.90
C PHE A 10 -32.51 12.85 8.38
N ALA A 11 -31.87 13.85 7.76
CA ALA A 11 -30.43 13.84 7.51
C ALA A 11 -29.78 14.74 8.57
N GLY A 12 -29.25 14.13 9.64
CA GLY A 12 -28.85 14.81 10.86
C GLY A 12 -27.40 15.28 10.85
N THR A 13 -27.18 16.57 11.12
CA THR A 13 -25.86 17.07 11.56
C THR A 13 -25.81 17.10 13.08
N TRP A 14 -24.88 16.36 13.66
CA TRP A 14 -24.70 16.18 15.09
C TRP A 14 -23.42 16.88 15.55
N TYR A 15 -23.58 17.86 16.44
CA TYR A 15 -22.44 18.62 16.98
C TYR A 15 -21.87 17.91 18.21
N ILE A 16 -20.63 17.44 18.15
CA ILE A 16 -20.02 16.63 19.21
C ILE A 16 -19.93 17.34 20.57
N GLU A 17 -20.08 18.66 20.62
CA GLU A 17 -20.13 19.45 21.85
C GLU A 17 -21.41 19.23 22.66
N ASP A 18 -22.52 18.86 22.02
CA ASP A 18 -23.84 18.72 22.66
C ASP A 18 -23.95 17.43 23.52
N GLY A 19 -22.95 16.54 23.47
CA GLY A 19 -22.83 15.36 24.34
C GLY A 19 -22.21 14.16 23.62
N ASP A 20 -21.97 13.08 24.38
CA ASP A 20 -21.59 11.77 23.81
C ASP A 20 -22.66 11.32 22.79
N ILE A 21 -22.23 10.91 21.59
CA ILE A 21 -23.11 10.47 20.48
C ILE A 21 -23.07 8.94 20.40
N THR A 22 -24.24 8.32 20.26
CA THR A 22 -24.38 6.89 19.97
C THR A 22 -25.14 6.68 18.67
N VAL A 23 -24.55 5.95 17.72
CA VAL A 23 -25.13 5.58 16.43
C VAL A 23 -25.36 4.07 16.40
N LYS A 24 -26.56 3.65 16.03
CA LYS A 24 -26.96 2.24 15.86
C LYS A 24 -27.55 2.03 14.47
N ALA A 25 -27.67 0.78 14.03
CA ALA A 25 -28.44 0.46 12.83
C ALA A 25 -29.92 0.86 13.01
N GLY A 26 -30.52 1.42 11.96
CA GLY A 26 -31.93 1.79 11.92
C GLY A 26 -32.85 0.60 11.68
N GLU A 27 -34.16 0.81 11.85
CA GLU A 27 -35.16 -0.23 11.50
C GLU A 27 -35.38 -0.31 9.98
N THR A 28 -35.08 0.79 9.29
CA THR A 28 -35.16 0.87 7.83
C THR A 28 -33.78 0.66 7.23
N GLU A 29 -33.69 -0.11 6.14
CA GLU A 29 -32.41 -0.33 5.45
C GLU A 29 -31.80 1.00 4.99
N GLY A 30 -30.52 1.21 5.31
CA GLY A 30 -29.78 2.43 4.98
C GLY A 30 -30.03 3.60 5.94
N THR A 31 -30.72 3.38 7.07
CA THR A 31 -30.85 4.38 8.13
C THR A 31 -30.08 3.96 9.38
N ASN A 32 -29.77 4.95 10.21
CA ASN A 32 -29.21 4.81 11.55
C ASN A 32 -30.25 5.26 12.59
N LYS A 33 -30.09 4.81 13.83
CA LYS A 33 -30.68 5.44 15.02
C LYS A 33 -29.61 6.16 15.80
N VAL A 34 -29.78 7.46 16.01
CA VAL A 34 -28.79 8.31 16.67
C VAL A 34 -29.38 8.88 17.95
N SER A 35 -28.61 8.80 19.05
CA SER A 35 -28.89 9.51 20.29
C SER A 35 -27.69 10.34 20.72
N GLN A 36 -27.93 11.41 21.47
CA GLN A 36 -26.89 12.30 21.96
C GLN A 36 -27.18 12.80 23.37
N GLY A 37 -26.23 12.62 24.29
CA GLY A 37 -26.38 13.03 25.68
C GLY A 37 -27.62 12.38 26.33
N ALA A 38 -28.54 13.21 26.83
CA ALA A 38 -29.80 12.75 27.42
C ALA A 38 -31.00 12.74 26.44
N ASN A 39 -30.76 13.05 25.16
CA ASN A 39 -31.81 13.11 24.15
C ASN A 39 -32.21 11.71 23.67
N GLN A 40 -33.46 11.57 23.22
CA GLN A 40 -33.99 10.31 22.71
C GLN A 40 -33.36 9.93 21.36
N GLU A 41 -33.41 8.64 21.03
CA GLU A 41 -33.00 8.11 19.73
C GLU A 41 -33.93 8.63 18.61
N VAL A 42 -33.32 9.02 17.49
CA VAL A 42 -34.02 9.47 16.27
C VAL A 42 -33.45 8.75 15.06
N GLU A 43 -34.31 8.43 14.09
CA GLU A 43 -33.87 7.86 12.82
C GLU A 43 -33.21 8.90 11.91
N ASP A 44 -32.10 8.51 11.31
CA ASP A 44 -31.23 9.34 10.49
C ASP A 44 -30.81 8.59 9.22
N THR A 45 -30.82 9.27 8.08
CA THR A 45 -30.45 8.72 6.76
C THR A 45 -29.03 9.08 6.34
N ASP A 46 -28.44 10.09 6.97
CA ASP A 46 -27.08 10.57 6.66
C ASP A 46 -26.49 11.19 7.93
N THR A 47 -25.93 10.32 8.77
CA THR A 47 -25.38 10.72 10.07
C THR A 47 -24.04 11.41 9.89
N ILE A 48 -24.05 12.73 9.98
CA ILE A 48 -22.85 13.58 9.94
C ILE A 48 -22.54 14.04 11.35
N ILE A 49 -21.33 13.76 11.84
CA ILE A 49 -20.82 14.23 13.13
C ILE A 49 -19.73 15.27 12.88
N LYS A 50 -19.86 16.45 13.48
CA LYS A 50 -18.89 17.54 13.34
C LYS A 50 -18.69 18.33 14.62
N ASN A 51 -17.65 19.17 14.64
CA ASN A 51 -17.55 20.24 15.61
C ASN A 51 -18.30 21.49 15.14
N ARG A 52 -18.87 22.23 16.09
CA ARG A 52 -19.33 23.60 15.91
C ARG A 52 -18.17 24.57 16.06
N GLU A 53 -17.30 24.30 17.04
CA GLU A 53 -16.19 25.16 17.44
C GLU A 53 -14.85 24.46 17.16
N ASP A 54 -13.79 25.23 16.91
CA ASP A 54 -12.46 24.67 16.61
C ASP A 54 -11.83 23.92 17.80
N THR A 55 -12.36 24.10 19.01
CA THR A 55 -11.86 23.46 20.23
C THR A 55 -12.24 21.99 20.30
N ALA A 56 -11.28 21.13 20.66
CA ALA A 56 -11.51 19.70 20.84
C ALA A 56 -12.59 19.43 21.88
N SER A 57 -13.55 18.57 21.53
CA SER A 57 -14.58 18.10 22.45
C SER A 57 -14.06 16.95 23.30
N SER A 58 -14.44 16.92 24.57
CA SER A 58 -14.13 15.80 25.46
C SER A 58 -15.12 14.65 25.36
N ASN A 59 -16.19 14.78 24.57
CA ASN A 59 -17.23 13.77 24.37
C ASN A 59 -16.77 12.64 23.43
N THR A 60 -17.49 11.52 23.39
CA THR A 60 -17.16 10.34 22.58
C THR A 60 -18.22 10.04 21.54
N VAL A 61 -17.84 9.31 20.49
CA VAL A 61 -18.77 8.67 19.56
C VAL A 61 -18.75 7.16 19.79
N THR A 62 -19.92 6.54 19.89
CA THR A 62 -20.10 5.09 19.93
C THR A 62 -20.91 4.65 18.73
N ILE A 63 -20.42 3.67 17.98
CA ILE A 63 -21.09 3.08 16.82
C ILE A 63 -21.37 1.61 17.13
N ASN A 64 -22.63 1.20 17.09
CA ASN A 64 -23.04 -0.15 17.45
C ASN A 64 -23.86 -0.79 16.32
N ALA A 65 -23.21 -1.65 15.54
CA ALA A 65 -23.85 -2.52 14.56
C ALA A 65 -24.09 -3.88 15.22
N GLU A 66 -25.19 -3.99 15.99
CA GLU A 66 -25.42 -5.08 16.94
C GLU A 66 -25.41 -6.46 16.26
N ASP A 67 -26.20 -6.60 15.20
CA ASP A 67 -26.40 -7.84 14.48
C ASP A 67 -25.51 -7.97 13.25
N LYS A 68 -25.21 -9.22 12.86
CA LYS A 68 -24.27 -9.53 11.75
C LYS A 68 -24.67 -8.90 10.41
N ASN A 69 -25.97 -8.69 10.20
CA ASN A 69 -26.50 -8.11 8.96
C ASN A 69 -26.59 -6.58 9.03
N ASP A 70 -26.34 -5.99 10.19
CA ASP A 70 -26.37 -4.55 10.36
C ASP A 70 -25.25 -3.89 9.57
N LYS A 71 -25.57 -2.71 9.07
CA LYS A 71 -24.62 -1.80 8.44
C LYS A 71 -24.85 -0.43 9.05
N VAL A 72 -23.81 0.13 9.63
CA VAL A 72 -23.84 1.48 10.20
C VAL A 72 -22.82 2.33 9.46
N GLU A 73 -23.28 3.40 8.82
CA GLU A 73 -22.42 4.35 8.12
C GLU A 73 -22.47 5.71 8.82
N VAL A 74 -21.31 6.28 9.13
CA VAL A 74 -21.18 7.59 9.77
C VAL A 74 -20.16 8.42 9.01
N THR A 75 -20.49 9.69 8.77
CA THR A 75 -19.56 10.68 8.24
C THR A 75 -18.97 11.50 9.39
N LEU A 76 -17.65 11.51 9.53
CA LEU A 76 -16.94 12.44 10.40
C LEU A 76 -16.52 13.64 9.54
N LYS A 77 -17.03 14.82 9.90
CA LYS A 77 -16.78 16.06 9.19
C LYS A 77 -16.08 17.08 10.07
N ASP A 78 -14.79 17.34 9.81
CA ASP A 78 -13.97 18.26 10.60
C ASP A 78 -14.10 18.03 12.11
N VAL A 79 -14.18 16.75 12.53
CA VAL A 79 -14.40 16.41 13.94
C VAL A 79 -13.08 16.45 14.71
N ASN A 80 -13.08 17.02 15.91
CA ASN A 80 -11.94 17.10 16.81
C ASN A 80 -12.37 16.65 18.22
N ILE A 81 -11.90 15.47 18.62
CA ILE A 81 -12.21 14.81 19.88
C ILE A 81 -10.92 14.56 20.65
N ASP A 82 -10.86 15.05 21.89
CA ASP A 82 -9.78 14.75 22.84
C ASP A 82 -10.36 14.22 24.16
N THR A 83 -10.23 12.91 24.33
CA THR A 83 -10.71 12.16 25.48
C THR A 83 -9.57 11.70 26.40
N SER A 84 -8.36 12.23 26.20
CA SER A 84 -7.14 11.87 26.95
C SER A 84 -7.33 11.94 28.47
N SER A 85 -8.01 12.97 28.96
CA SER A 85 -8.33 13.14 30.40
C SER A 85 -9.22 12.05 30.97
N ARG A 86 -9.99 11.34 30.12
CA ARG A 86 -10.92 10.26 30.50
C ARG A 86 -10.36 8.86 30.24
N ASN A 87 -9.24 8.75 29.52
CA ASN A 87 -8.65 7.48 29.06
C ASN A 87 -9.67 6.58 28.32
N LYS A 88 -10.62 7.19 27.60
CA LYS A 88 -11.62 6.51 26.76
C LYS A 88 -11.20 6.61 25.30
N ALA A 89 -11.69 5.73 24.45
CA ALA A 89 -11.47 5.92 23.01
C ALA A 89 -12.32 7.10 22.49
N ALA A 90 -11.80 7.89 21.56
CA ALA A 90 -12.57 8.98 20.95
C ALA A 90 -13.76 8.45 20.15
N VAL A 91 -13.53 7.38 19.36
CA VAL A 91 -14.57 6.60 18.69
C VAL A 91 -14.50 5.14 19.15
N SER A 92 -15.64 4.57 19.52
CA SER A 92 -15.78 3.15 19.84
C SER A 92 -16.73 2.45 18.87
N VAL A 93 -16.37 1.26 18.38
CA VAL A 93 -17.19 0.43 17.49
C VAL A 93 -17.47 -0.91 18.16
N THR A 94 -18.74 -1.33 18.20
CA THR A 94 -19.17 -2.58 18.84
C THR A 94 -20.18 -3.35 17.98
N GLY A 95 -20.37 -4.62 18.33
CA GLY A 95 -21.38 -5.50 17.73
C GLY A 95 -20.78 -6.55 16.79
N SER A 96 -21.57 -6.98 15.81
CA SER A 96 -21.18 -8.00 14.84
C SER A 96 -21.43 -7.62 13.39
N GLY A 97 -22.15 -6.53 13.15
CA GLY A 97 -22.38 -5.94 11.83
C GLY A 97 -21.22 -5.08 11.36
N ASN A 98 -21.30 -4.67 10.11
CA ASN A 98 -20.26 -3.88 9.46
C ASN A 98 -20.44 -2.39 9.75
N THR A 99 -19.33 -1.69 9.94
CA THR A 99 -19.31 -0.25 10.19
C THR A 99 -18.45 0.45 9.15
N THR A 100 -18.95 1.56 8.61
CA THR A 100 -18.21 2.45 7.72
C THR A 100 -18.07 3.82 8.37
N ILE A 101 -16.84 4.29 8.50
CA ILE A 101 -16.51 5.68 8.83
C ILE A 101 -16.07 6.37 7.54
N LYS A 102 -16.86 7.33 7.08
CA LYS A 102 -16.52 8.22 5.96
C LYS A 102 -15.86 9.48 6.52
N LEU A 103 -14.73 9.84 5.96
CA LEU A 103 -13.99 11.05 6.30
C LEU A 103 -14.44 12.16 5.36
N ASP A 104 -14.70 13.34 5.91
CA ASP A 104 -14.97 14.59 5.22
C ASP A 104 -14.16 15.68 5.95
N GLY A 105 -13.25 16.36 5.26
CA GLY A 105 -12.37 17.35 5.88
C GLY A 105 -11.34 16.76 6.86
N ASP A 106 -10.93 17.54 7.86
CA ASP A 106 -9.80 17.19 8.74
C ASP A 106 -10.23 16.71 10.13
N ASN A 107 -10.12 15.40 10.37
CA ASN A 107 -10.66 14.75 11.56
C ASN A 107 -9.55 14.33 12.53
N HIS A 108 -9.67 14.69 13.81
CA HIS A 108 -8.71 14.44 14.88
C HIS A 108 -9.35 13.67 16.03
N LEU A 109 -8.86 12.47 16.30
CA LEU A 109 -9.37 11.55 17.32
C LEU A 109 -8.26 11.18 18.31
N THR A 110 -8.26 11.82 19.48
CA THR A 110 -7.28 11.58 20.55
C THR A 110 -7.96 11.01 21.78
N GLY A 111 -7.36 10.00 22.40
CA GLY A 111 -7.96 9.38 23.58
C GLY A 111 -7.09 8.30 24.21
N GLY A 112 -7.74 7.39 24.94
CA GLY A 112 -7.22 6.06 25.21
C GLY A 112 -6.75 5.44 23.89
N ASN A 113 -7.67 5.03 23.01
CA ASN A 113 -7.33 4.85 21.59
C ASN A 113 -7.97 5.98 20.77
N GLY A 114 -7.42 6.31 19.60
CA GLY A 114 -8.14 7.19 18.67
C GLY A 114 -9.44 6.52 18.21
N ILE A 115 -9.31 5.29 17.71
CA ILE A 115 -10.43 4.40 17.40
C ILE A 115 -10.25 3.07 18.13
N TYR A 116 -11.30 2.60 18.79
CA TYR A 116 -11.36 1.28 19.43
C TYR A 116 -12.53 0.48 18.86
N SER A 117 -12.26 -0.65 18.22
CA SER A 117 -13.25 -1.61 17.76
C SER A 117 -13.19 -2.89 18.60
N ASN A 118 -14.30 -3.17 19.28
CA ASN A 118 -14.61 -4.48 19.84
C ASN A 118 -15.80 -5.08 19.08
N SER A 119 -15.83 -4.87 17.77
CA SER A 119 -16.76 -5.52 16.85
C SER A 119 -16.11 -6.76 16.24
N SER A 120 -16.92 -7.78 16.01
CA SER A 120 -16.54 -8.93 15.17
C SER A 120 -16.85 -8.72 13.69
N GLY A 121 -17.61 -7.66 13.37
CA GLY A 121 -17.79 -7.20 12.00
C GLY A 121 -16.60 -6.38 11.51
N SER A 122 -16.63 -6.03 10.22
CA SER A 122 -15.56 -5.23 9.61
C SER A 122 -15.74 -3.73 9.91
N LEU A 123 -14.61 -3.05 10.14
CA LEU A 123 -14.52 -1.60 10.19
C LEU A 123 -13.89 -1.09 8.89
N THR A 124 -14.65 -0.30 8.14
CA THR A 124 -14.15 0.37 6.94
C THR A 124 -13.92 1.85 7.22
N ILE A 125 -12.76 2.36 6.84
CA ILE A 125 -12.42 3.79 6.84
C ILE A 125 -12.22 4.21 5.38
N SER A 126 -12.94 5.25 4.97
CA SER A 126 -12.95 5.73 3.58
C SER A 126 -13.00 7.26 3.54
N GLY A 127 -12.50 7.88 2.48
CA GLY A 127 -12.51 9.32 2.27
C GLY A 127 -11.93 9.65 0.90
N ASP A 128 -12.17 10.87 0.43
CA ASP A 128 -11.55 11.37 -0.80
C ASP A 128 -10.10 11.80 -0.53
N GLU A 129 -9.39 12.22 -1.58
CA GLU A 129 -7.95 12.54 -1.50
C GLU A 129 -7.59 13.63 -0.47
N ASN A 130 -8.53 14.54 -0.19
CA ASN A 130 -8.34 15.69 0.71
C ASN A 130 -8.90 15.47 2.12
N ASP A 131 -9.55 14.33 2.38
CA ASP A 131 -10.12 14.03 3.68
C ASP A 131 -9.10 13.30 4.55
N SER A 132 -8.98 13.71 5.81
CA SER A 132 -7.97 13.18 6.72
C SER A 132 -8.55 12.68 8.04
N LEU A 133 -7.84 11.71 8.60
CA LEU A 133 -8.04 11.17 9.94
C LEU A 133 -6.69 11.12 10.66
N THR A 134 -6.59 11.81 11.78
CA THR A 134 -5.50 11.67 12.75
C THR A 134 -6.01 10.94 13.98
N ALA A 135 -5.64 9.67 14.17
CA ALA A 135 -6.03 8.85 15.30
C ALA A 135 -4.82 8.65 16.25
N GLN A 136 -4.89 9.21 17.45
CA GLN A 136 -3.81 9.21 18.43
C GLN A 136 -4.19 8.44 19.70
N GLY A 137 -3.41 7.40 20.00
CA GLY A 137 -3.48 6.68 21.26
C GLY A 137 -2.80 7.41 22.41
N GLY A 138 -3.36 7.29 23.61
CA GLY A 138 -2.76 7.74 24.85
C GLY A 138 -1.64 6.81 25.32
N ASP A 139 -1.17 6.99 26.56
CA ASP A 139 -0.06 6.20 27.13
C ASP A 139 -0.23 4.70 26.91
N SER A 140 0.70 4.09 26.17
CA SER A 140 0.72 2.66 25.85
C SER A 140 -0.52 2.15 25.08
N ARG A 141 -1.24 3.04 24.39
CA ARG A 141 -2.45 2.71 23.63
C ARG A 141 -2.27 2.96 22.14
N ASN A 142 -3.16 2.40 21.33
CA ASN A 142 -3.01 2.40 19.89
C ASN A 142 -3.71 3.60 19.25
N GLY A 143 -3.26 3.99 18.06
CA GLY A 143 -4.00 4.95 17.24
C GLY A 143 -5.35 4.37 16.83
N ILE A 144 -5.32 3.24 16.14
CA ILE A 144 -6.48 2.43 15.75
C ILE A 144 -6.31 1.03 16.30
N TYR A 145 -7.26 0.55 17.09
CA TYR A 145 -7.25 -0.80 17.66
C TYR A 145 -8.54 -1.54 17.37
N SER A 146 -8.45 -2.66 16.68
CA SER A 146 -9.53 -3.64 16.56
C SER A 146 -9.12 -4.93 17.25
N VAL A 147 -9.91 -5.38 18.23
CA VAL A 147 -9.63 -6.58 19.04
C VAL A 147 -9.53 -7.83 18.17
N SER A 148 -10.43 -7.96 17.20
CA SER A 148 -10.54 -9.15 16.34
C SER A 148 -11.19 -8.89 14.99
N GLY A 149 -11.99 -7.81 14.86
CA GLY A 149 -12.60 -7.42 13.59
C GLY A 149 -11.55 -6.96 12.57
N ASP A 150 -11.87 -7.19 11.30
CA ASP A 150 -11.05 -6.74 10.19
C ASP A 150 -11.15 -5.23 10.01
N VAL A 151 -10.04 -4.60 9.63
CA VAL A 151 -9.98 -3.18 9.28
C VAL A 151 -9.70 -3.06 7.79
N THR A 152 -10.49 -2.23 7.11
CA THR A 152 -10.27 -1.87 5.70
C THR A 152 -10.07 -0.35 5.61
N ILE A 153 -8.99 0.07 4.95
CA ILE A 153 -8.76 1.48 4.57
C ILE A 153 -8.79 1.57 3.05
N SER A 154 -9.79 2.27 2.52
CA SER A 154 -10.02 2.35 1.07
C SER A 154 -9.70 3.71 0.46
N GLY A 155 -9.53 4.75 1.28
CA GLY A 155 -9.28 6.13 0.83
C GLY A 155 -8.93 7.07 1.97
N GLY A 156 -8.77 8.35 1.65
CA GLY A 156 -8.37 9.39 2.60
C GLY A 156 -6.89 9.37 2.99
N THR A 157 -6.52 10.32 3.83
CA THR A 157 -5.22 10.37 4.52
C THR A 157 -5.40 9.94 5.97
N VAL A 158 -4.99 8.71 6.32
CA VAL A 158 -5.10 8.15 7.66
C VAL A 158 -3.75 8.16 8.36
N THR A 159 -3.63 8.91 9.44
CA THR A 159 -2.47 8.94 10.34
C THR A 159 -2.85 8.30 11.67
N ALA A 160 -2.32 7.12 11.98
CA ALA A 160 -2.58 6.40 13.21
C ALA A 160 -1.30 6.26 14.03
N THR A 161 -1.30 6.82 15.25
CA THR A 161 -0.11 6.88 16.10
C THR A 161 -0.39 6.24 17.44
N GLY A 162 0.39 5.22 17.79
CA GLY A 162 0.40 4.63 19.12
C GLY A 162 1.07 5.56 20.12
N GLY A 163 0.56 5.60 21.35
CA GLY A 163 1.16 6.38 22.41
C GLY A 163 2.37 5.69 23.01
N ASN A 164 3.33 6.51 23.43
CA ASN A 164 4.55 6.05 24.07
C ASN A 164 4.26 5.41 25.43
N SER A 165 5.20 4.59 25.90
CA SER A 165 5.20 4.05 27.25
C SER A 165 6.40 4.52 28.05
N THR A 166 6.18 4.85 29.32
CA THR A 166 7.25 5.24 30.25
C THR A 166 7.52 4.21 31.34
N GLY A 167 6.69 3.17 31.43
CA GLY A 167 6.86 2.10 32.41
C GLY A 167 8.07 1.21 32.10
N SER A 168 8.74 0.68 33.13
CA SER A 168 9.95 -0.15 32.97
C SER A 168 9.74 -1.42 32.12
N TYR A 169 8.51 -1.92 32.08
CA TYR A 169 8.05 -3.06 31.25
C TYR A 169 6.91 -2.64 30.31
N GLY A 170 6.74 -1.34 30.11
CA GLY A 170 5.65 -0.81 29.30
C GLY A 170 5.97 -0.92 27.82
N SER A 171 4.96 -1.34 27.05
CA SER A 171 5.03 -1.36 25.59
C SER A 171 4.37 -0.12 25.03
N GLY A 172 5.02 0.54 24.07
CA GLY A 172 4.33 1.54 23.27
C GLY A 172 3.15 0.91 22.52
N GLY A 173 2.10 1.68 22.29
CA GLY A 173 0.96 1.20 21.51
C GLY A 173 1.30 1.07 20.03
N ASP A 174 0.58 0.21 19.32
CA ASP A 174 0.71 0.08 17.87
C ASP A 174 0.06 1.30 17.16
N GLY A 175 0.53 1.65 15.97
CA GLY A 175 -0.15 2.64 15.14
C GLY A 175 -1.54 2.15 14.74
N ILE A 176 -1.56 1.00 14.04
CA ILE A 176 -2.76 0.25 13.69
C ILE A 176 -2.61 -1.19 14.19
N HIS A 177 -3.61 -1.65 14.93
CA HIS A 177 -3.72 -3.03 15.38
C HIS A 177 -5.08 -3.59 14.96
N SER A 178 -5.11 -4.77 14.34
CA SER A 178 -6.34 -5.36 13.82
C SER A 178 -6.32 -6.88 13.81
N GLY A 179 -7.50 -7.50 13.59
CA GLY A 179 -7.59 -8.91 13.25
C GLY A 179 -6.89 -9.21 11.92
N SER A 180 -7.44 -8.67 10.83
CA SER A 180 -6.78 -8.52 9.52
C SER A 180 -6.78 -7.06 9.09
N LEU A 181 -5.84 -6.66 8.23
CA LEU A 181 -5.81 -5.32 7.63
C LEU A 181 -5.81 -5.39 6.11
N THR A 182 -6.72 -4.66 5.48
CA THR A 182 -6.71 -4.42 4.03
C THR A 182 -6.54 -2.93 3.74
N ILE A 183 -5.58 -2.59 2.88
CA ILE A 183 -5.39 -1.24 2.35
C ILE A 183 -5.50 -1.31 0.84
N SER A 184 -6.54 -0.70 0.27
CA SER A 184 -6.79 -0.67 -1.17
C SER A 184 -6.57 0.69 -1.81
N GLY A 185 -6.43 1.75 -1.01
CA GLY A 185 -6.24 3.12 -1.48
C GLY A 185 -5.89 4.09 -0.34
N GLY A 186 -5.76 5.38 -0.69
CA GLY A 186 -5.43 6.45 0.25
C GLY A 186 -3.95 6.53 0.64
N THR A 187 -3.65 7.41 1.59
CA THR A 187 -2.34 7.55 2.23
C THR A 187 -2.46 7.12 3.69
N VAL A 188 -1.72 6.08 4.09
CA VAL A 188 -1.75 5.53 5.45
C VAL A 188 -0.39 5.73 6.11
N THR A 189 -0.34 6.46 7.21
CA THR A 189 0.83 6.58 8.08
C THR A 189 0.53 5.94 9.43
N ALA A 190 1.20 4.83 9.75
CA ALA A 190 1.00 4.09 10.98
C ALA A 190 2.31 4.08 11.79
N THR A 191 2.31 4.72 12.96
CA THR A 191 3.52 4.87 13.79
C THR A 191 3.30 4.23 15.15
N GLY A 192 4.15 3.28 15.51
CA GLY A 192 4.15 2.69 16.84
C GLY A 192 4.75 3.64 17.88
N GLY A 193 4.20 3.62 19.09
CA GLY A 193 4.72 4.36 20.22
C GLY A 193 6.06 3.79 20.67
N GLY A 194 6.99 4.65 21.10
CA GLY A 194 8.24 4.22 21.71
C GLY A 194 8.07 3.79 23.17
N SER A 195 9.11 3.17 23.72
CA SER A 195 9.22 2.92 25.15
C SER A 195 10.59 3.37 25.69
N THR A 196 10.58 4.06 26.82
CA THR A 196 11.80 4.49 27.52
C THR A 196 12.18 3.56 28.67
N GLY A 197 11.38 2.53 28.94
CA GLY A 197 11.65 1.54 29.98
C GLY A 197 12.85 0.65 29.63
N SER A 198 13.58 0.19 30.65
CA SER A 198 14.77 -0.67 30.46
C SER A 198 14.46 -1.99 29.74
N ASN A 199 13.25 -2.51 29.89
CA ASN A 199 12.72 -3.68 29.17
C ASN A 199 11.48 -3.31 28.34
N GLY A 200 11.37 -2.03 28.00
CA GLY A 200 10.24 -1.50 27.27
C GLY A 200 10.25 -1.92 25.81
N LEU A 201 9.09 -2.25 25.26
CA LEU A 201 8.95 -2.64 23.87
C LEU A 201 8.41 -1.47 23.06
N GLY A 202 8.99 -1.21 21.89
CA GLY A 202 8.39 -0.34 20.91
C GLY A 202 7.12 -0.96 20.33
N GLY A 203 6.08 -0.15 20.18
CA GLY A 203 4.86 -0.55 19.46
C GLY A 203 5.15 -0.74 17.98
N ARG A 204 4.34 -1.52 17.29
CA ARG A 204 4.46 -1.75 15.84
C ARG A 204 3.81 -0.62 15.07
N GLY A 205 4.27 -0.35 13.85
CA GLY A 205 3.55 0.56 12.95
C GLY A 205 2.18 -0.03 12.62
N ILE A 206 2.18 -1.21 12.02
CA ILE A 206 1.01 -2.03 11.69
C ILE A 206 1.16 -3.42 12.33
N CYS A 207 0.11 -3.88 13.00
CA CYS A 207 0.01 -5.20 13.60
C CYS A 207 -1.28 -5.92 13.19
N SER A 208 -1.14 -7.18 12.79
CA SER A 208 -2.24 -8.09 12.50
C SER A 208 -2.03 -9.43 13.22
N ASP A 209 -2.82 -9.70 14.27
CA ASP A 209 -2.58 -10.84 15.18
C ASP A 209 -3.33 -12.12 14.78
N SER A 210 -4.49 -12.03 14.11
CA SER A 210 -5.29 -13.21 13.73
C SER A 210 -5.35 -13.46 12.22
N GLY A 211 -5.16 -12.44 11.40
CA GLY A 211 -5.20 -12.50 9.95
C GLY A 211 -4.00 -11.82 9.28
N GLY A 212 -4.11 -11.65 7.96
CA GLY A 212 -3.06 -11.10 7.13
C GLY A 212 -3.12 -9.58 6.98
N VAL A 213 -2.01 -9.00 6.51
CA VAL A 213 -1.97 -7.62 5.98
C VAL A 213 -1.97 -7.70 4.45
N THR A 214 -2.98 -7.11 3.82
CA THR A 214 -3.10 -7.04 2.35
C THR A 214 -3.03 -5.59 1.90
N ILE A 215 -2.09 -5.28 1.01
CA ILE A 215 -1.92 -3.97 0.40
C ILE A 215 -2.06 -4.12 -1.12
N SER A 216 -3.13 -3.56 -1.67
CA SER A 216 -3.44 -3.63 -3.10
C SER A 216 -3.49 -2.27 -3.79
N GLY A 217 -3.11 -1.21 -3.09
CA GLY A 217 -3.05 0.16 -3.60
C GLY A 217 -2.68 1.17 -2.52
N GLY A 218 -2.62 2.44 -2.89
CA GLY A 218 -2.33 3.56 -1.98
C GLY A 218 -0.84 3.73 -1.62
N THR A 219 -0.58 4.62 -0.67
CA THR A 219 0.75 4.88 -0.09
C THR A 219 0.73 4.53 1.39
N VAL A 220 1.55 3.58 1.83
CA VAL A 220 1.62 3.09 3.20
C VAL A 220 2.99 3.38 3.79
N LYS A 221 3.03 4.10 4.90
CA LYS A 221 4.22 4.32 5.73
C LYS A 221 4.00 3.74 7.11
N ALA A 222 4.63 2.61 7.41
CA ALA A 222 4.54 1.95 8.70
C ALA A 222 5.88 2.05 9.42
N THR A 223 5.92 2.64 10.61
CA THR A 223 7.15 2.82 11.40
C THR A 223 6.96 2.25 12.79
N GLY A 224 7.81 1.32 13.19
CA GLY A 224 7.84 0.81 14.54
C GLY A 224 8.43 1.81 15.54
N GLY A 225 7.95 1.74 16.77
CA GLY A 225 8.47 2.51 17.89
C GLY A 225 9.81 1.98 18.38
N ASN A 226 10.60 2.86 18.97
CA ASN A 226 11.90 2.51 19.56
C ASN A 226 11.71 1.93 20.97
N GLY A 227 12.61 1.05 21.41
CA GLY A 227 12.55 0.49 22.76
C GLY A 227 13.83 -0.24 23.16
N SER A 228 13.76 -0.96 24.28
CA SER A 228 14.72 -2.02 24.59
C SER A 228 14.67 -3.09 23.50
N ASP A 229 13.45 -3.44 23.08
CA ASP A 229 13.22 -4.07 21.79
C ASP A 229 12.41 -3.13 20.90
N GLY A 230 12.85 -2.95 19.65
CA GLY A 230 12.17 -2.11 18.67
C GLY A 230 10.93 -2.80 18.10
N GLY A 231 9.87 -2.04 17.86
CA GLY A 231 8.68 -2.55 17.18
C GLY A 231 8.91 -2.71 15.68
N SER A 232 8.27 -3.68 15.03
CA SER A 232 8.33 -3.80 13.57
C SER A 232 7.55 -2.70 12.86
N GLY A 233 7.94 -2.38 11.62
CA GLY A 233 7.15 -1.51 10.75
C GLY A 233 5.79 -2.15 10.45
N ILE A 234 5.80 -3.32 9.82
CA ILE A 234 4.61 -4.17 9.58
C ILE A 234 4.85 -5.55 10.21
N SER A 235 3.89 -6.04 10.98
CA SER A 235 3.92 -7.37 11.60
C SER A 235 2.61 -8.12 11.37
N SER A 236 2.68 -9.37 10.91
CA SER A 236 1.50 -10.24 10.77
C SER A 236 1.77 -11.69 11.16
N SER A 237 0.84 -12.30 11.90
CA SER A 237 0.89 -13.74 12.21
C SER A 237 0.57 -14.63 11.00
N SER A 238 -0.28 -14.18 10.07
CA SER A 238 -0.79 -15.04 8.98
C SER A 238 -0.15 -14.77 7.62
N GLY A 239 0.30 -13.56 7.35
CA GLY A 239 0.92 -13.23 6.07
C GLY A 239 0.91 -11.75 5.75
N VAL A 240 1.86 -11.31 4.93
CA VAL A 240 1.86 -9.97 4.32
C VAL A 240 1.82 -10.13 2.80
N THR A 241 0.82 -9.54 2.16
CA THR A 241 0.64 -9.56 0.70
C THR A 241 0.65 -8.14 0.16
N VAL A 242 1.54 -7.86 -0.79
CA VAL A 242 1.60 -6.59 -1.53
C VAL A 242 1.45 -6.88 -3.01
N SER A 243 0.33 -6.44 -3.61
CA SER A 243 0.09 -6.61 -5.05
C SER A 243 0.26 -5.33 -5.84
N ASP A 244 0.11 -4.16 -5.20
CA ASP A 244 0.34 -2.84 -5.80
C ASP A 244 0.52 -1.78 -4.68
N GLY A 245 0.73 -0.51 -5.07
CA GLY A 245 0.90 0.62 -4.16
C GLY A 245 2.36 0.90 -3.80
N THR A 246 2.57 1.88 -2.92
CA THR A 246 3.89 2.22 -2.37
C THR A 246 3.92 1.92 -0.88
N VAL A 247 4.82 1.04 -0.43
CA VAL A 247 4.97 0.64 0.96
C VAL A 247 6.35 1.03 1.46
N THR A 248 6.40 1.78 2.56
CA THR A 248 7.61 2.04 3.33
C THR A 248 7.43 1.50 4.74
N ALA A 249 8.16 0.46 5.10
CA ALA A 249 8.06 -0.21 6.39
C ALA A 249 9.41 -0.13 7.11
N ASN A 250 9.47 0.61 8.21
CA ASN A 250 10.70 0.81 8.99
C ASN A 250 10.53 0.20 10.37
N GLY A 251 11.45 -0.69 10.75
CA GLY A 251 11.56 -1.16 12.11
C GLY A 251 12.06 -0.07 13.06
N GLY A 252 11.59 -0.11 14.30
CA GLY A 252 12.09 0.73 15.38
C GLY A 252 13.45 0.25 15.89
N ASN A 253 14.23 1.18 16.42
CA ASN A 253 15.55 0.90 16.97
C ASN A 253 15.43 0.19 18.33
N GLY A 254 16.32 -0.78 18.56
CA GLY A 254 16.36 -1.58 19.78
C GLY A 254 17.64 -1.40 20.59
N GLY A 255 17.54 -1.61 21.90
CA GLY A 255 18.71 -1.87 22.75
C GLY A 255 19.26 -3.28 22.50
N ASN A 256 18.40 -4.29 22.69
CA ASN A 256 18.73 -5.72 22.56
C ASN A 256 18.33 -6.30 21.20
N VAL A 257 17.11 -6.01 20.73
CA VAL A 257 16.65 -6.48 19.42
C VAL A 257 15.91 -5.36 18.73
N SER A 258 16.29 -5.05 17.49
CA SER A 258 15.58 -4.02 16.73
C SER A 258 14.41 -4.61 15.96
N GLY A 259 13.45 -3.76 15.64
CA GLY A 259 12.29 -4.15 14.87
C GLY A 259 12.66 -4.45 13.42
N ASP A 260 11.98 -5.42 12.83
CA ASP A 260 12.08 -5.68 11.39
C ASP A 260 11.25 -4.65 10.60
N GLY A 261 11.62 -4.37 9.35
CA GLY A 261 10.80 -3.54 8.45
C GLY A 261 9.44 -4.20 8.21
N ILE A 262 9.46 -5.40 7.62
CA ILE A 262 8.30 -6.28 7.45
C ILE A 262 8.60 -7.62 8.14
N ARG A 263 7.72 -8.06 9.03
CA ARG A 263 7.79 -9.37 9.69
C ARG A 263 6.50 -10.16 9.48
N SER A 264 6.62 -11.41 9.07
CA SER A 264 5.49 -12.33 9.07
C SER A 264 5.84 -13.74 9.54
N ASP A 265 4.93 -14.37 10.28
CA ASP A 265 5.07 -15.78 10.63
C ASP A 265 4.52 -16.71 9.52
N GLY A 266 3.47 -16.27 8.79
CA GLY A 266 2.79 -17.09 7.77
C GLY A 266 3.31 -16.92 6.33
N GLY A 267 4.02 -15.84 6.00
CA GLY A 267 4.61 -15.64 4.68
C GLY A 267 4.65 -14.17 4.25
N VAL A 268 5.55 -13.83 3.32
CA VAL A 268 5.55 -12.52 2.65
C VAL A 268 5.46 -12.73 1.15
N THR A 269 4.44 -12.15 0.50
CA THR A 269 4.24 -12.22 -0.95
C THR A 269 4.21 -10.81 -1.53
N ILE A 270 5.10 -10.54 -2.49
CA ILE A 270 5.14 -9.27 -3.23
C ILE A 270 5.02 -9.58 -4.72
N SER A 271 3.92 -9.20 -5.34
CA SER A 271 3.68 -9.41 -6.78
C SER A 271 3.68 -8.13 -7.61
N GLY A 272 3.72 -6.96 -6.96
CA GLY A 272 3.73 -5.66 -7.62
C GLY A 272 3.97 -4.51 -6.64
N GLY A 273 3.86 -3.27 -7.14
CA GLY A 273 4.07 -2.04 -6.36
C GLY A 273 5.54 -1.72 -6.09
N THR A 274 5.77 -0.77 -5.19
CA THR A 274 7.08 -0.37 -4.67
C THR A 274 7.14 -0.66 -3.18
N VAL A 275 8.10 -1.45 -2.72
CA VAL A 275 8.26 -1.83 -1.30
C VAL A 275 9.65 -1.44 -0.82
N LYS A 276 9.72 -0.58 0.17
CA LYS A 276 10.93 -0.27 0.91
C LYS A 276 10.78 -0.76 2.35
N ALA A 277 11.54 -1.78 2.71
CA ALA A 277 11.51 -2.39 4.02
C ALA A 277 12.89 -2.28 4.68
N ALA A 278 12.99 -1.56 5.79
CA ALA A 278 14.24 -1.34 6.51
C ALA A 278 14.11 -1.81 7.96
N GLY A 279 15.04 -2.65 8.40
CA GLY A 279 15.14 -3.02 9.81
C GLY A 279 15.71 -1.87 10.65
N GLY A 280 15.36 -1.84 11.93
CA GLY A 280 15.88 -0.88 12.89
C GLY A 280 17.32 -1.19 13.31
N ASP A 281 18.02 -0.17 13.80
CA ASP A 281 19.38 -0.29 14.29
C ASP A 281 19.42 -0.65 15.78
N SER A 282 20.38 -1.48 16.16
CA SER A 282 20.65 -1.86 17.54
C SER A 282 21.95 -1.28 18.07
N LYS A 283 21.95 -0.90 19.35
CA LYS A 283 23.19 -0.50 20.05
C LYS A 283 23.99 -1.72 20.50
N ASP A 284 23.34 -2.61 21.26
CA ASP A 284 24.04 -3.68 22.00
C ASP A 284 23.67 -5.08 21.51
N GLY A 285 22.57 -5.25 20.79
CA GLY A 285 22.12 -6.54 20.28
C GLY A 285 21.85 -6.54 18.77
N TYR A 286 20.82 -7.25 18.30
CA TYR A 286 20.68 -7.55 16.87
C TYR A 286 19.99 -6.44 16.08
N GLY A 287 20.55 -6.11 14.91
CA GLY A 287 19.87 -5.27 13.92
C GLY A 287 18.63 -5.99 13.37
N GLY A 288 17.60 -5.22 13.05
CA GLY A 288 16.35 -5.75 12.48
C GLY A 288 16.54 -6.16 11.02
N ASP A 289 15.79 -7.13 10.55
CA ASP A 289 15.79 -7.49 9.13
C ASP A 289 14.93 -6.50 8.32
N GLY A 290 15.25 -6.28 7.05
CA GLY A 290 14.37 -5.56 6.14
C GLY A 290 13.05 -6.30 5.98
N ILE A 291 13.11 -7.56 5.54
CA ILE A 291 11.97 -8.48 5.43
C ILE A 291 12.32 -9.80 6.13
N ARG A 292 11.53 -10.20 7.14
CA ARG A 292 11.65 -11.48 7.84
C ARG A 292 10.38 -12.30 7.67
N SER A 293 10.52 -13.58 7.30
CA SER A 293 9.39 -14.48 7.18
C SER A 293 9.65 -15.89 7.72
N GLY A 294 8.71 -16.40 8.53
CA GLY A 294 8.64 -17.81 8.95
C GLY A 294 8.11 -18.76 7.87
N GLY A 295 7.11 -18.31 7.10
CA GLY A 295 6.43 -19.11 6.07
C GLY A 295 7.04 -19.04 4.66
N GLY A 296 8.09 -18.27 4.47
CA GLY A 296 8.73 -18.04 3.17
C GLY A 296 8.55 -16.62 2.65
N VAL A 297 9.44 -16.20 1.76
CA VAL A 297 9.34 -14.92 1.03
C VAL A 297 9.22 -15.22 -0.46
N THR A 298 8.15 -14.74 -1.08
CA THR A 298 7.90 -14.84 -2.53
C THR A 298 7.86 -13.45 -3.13
N ILE A 299 8.72 -13.17 -4.11
CA ILE A 299 8.71 -11.92 -4.86
C ILE A 299 8.66 -12.27 -6.35
N SER A 300 7.58 -11.84 -7.02
CA SER A 300 7.35 -12.13 -8.43
C SER A 300 7.26 -10.89 -9.33
N GLY A 301 7.23 -9.69 -8.73
CA GLY A 301 7.15 -8.43 -9.45
C GLY A 301 7.34 -7.21 -8.53
N GLY A 302 7.30 -6.02 -9.14
CA GLY A 302 7.47 -4.74 -8.43
C GLY A 302 8.92 -4.37 -8.15
N THR A 303 9.09 -3.22 -7.50
CA THR A 303 10.39 -2.71 -7.05
C THR A 303 10.52 -2.91 -5.54
N VAL A 304 11.52 -3.64 -5.08
CA VAL A 304 11.73 -3.98 -3.67
C VAL A 304 13.11 -3.53 -3.22
N GLU A 305 13.16 -2.70 -2.19
CA GLU A 305 14.36 -2.35 -1.43
C GLU A 305 14.24 -2.94 -0.02
N ALA A 306 15.04 -3.96 0.29
CA ALA A 306 15.03 -4.61 1.60
C ALA A 306 16.39 -4.45 2.28
N ALA A 307 16.44 -3.70 3.38
CA ALA A 307 17.69 -3.36 4.06
C ALA A 307 17.69 -3.82 5.52
N GLY A 308 18.72 -4.58 5.90
CA GLY A 308 18.96 -4.92 7.30
C GLY A 308 19.49 -3.73 8.09
N GLY A 309 19.04 -3.61 9.34
CA GLY A 309 19.54 -2.62 10.30
C GLY A 309 20.90 -3.01 10.88
N SER A 310 21.62 -2.02 11.39
CA SER A 310 22.96 -2.20 11.94
C SER A 310 22.93 -2.63 13.41
N SER A 311 24.08 -3.06 13.93
CA SER A 311 24.33 -3.41 15.31
C SER A 311 25.68 -2.85 15.75
N GLY A 312 25.75 -2.29 16.97
CA GLY A 312 27.01 -1.82 17.55
C GLY A 312 27.88 -2.92 18.16
N SER A 313 27.29 -4.05 18.59
CA SER A 313 28.00 -5.07 19.38
C SER A 313 27.72 -6.53 18.99
N SER A 314 26.71 -6.79 18.16
CA SER A 314 26.30 -8.12 17.69
C SER A 314 26.24 -8.16 16.16
N ASN A 315 25.36 -8.97 15.56
CA ASN A 315 25.16 -8.97 14.11
C ASN A 315 24.07 -7.96 13.70
N GLY A 316 24.32 -7.27 12.60
CA GLY A 316 23.29 -6.55 11.86
C GLY A 316 22.27 -7.51 11.24
N GLY A 317 21.11 -6.96 10.90
CA GLY A 317 20.04 -7.69 10.26
C GLY A 317 20.33 -8.01 8.80
N SER A 318 19.52 -8.89 8.25
CA SER A 318 19.54 -9.24 6.83
C SER A 318 18.62 -8.30 6.03
N GLY A 319 18.91 -8.09 4.75
CA GLY A 319 17.96 -7.46 3.83
C GLY A 319 16.67 -8.28 3.78
N ILE A 320 16.79 -9.56 3.43
CA ILE A 320 15.70 -10.55 3.49
C ILE A 320 16.18 -11.78 4.29
N TYR A 321 15.36 -12.26 5.23
CA TYR A 321 15.60 -13.47 6.02
C TYR A 321 14.42 -14.42 5.93
N SER A 322 14.66 -15.65 5.45
CA SER A 322 13.67 -16.72 5.53
C SER A 322 14.26 -18.12 5.33
N SER A 323 13.47 -19.16 5.60
CA SER A 323 13.82 -20.55 5.26
C SER A 323 13.70 -20.82 3.75
N VAL A 324 12.81 -20.10 3.08
CA VAL A 324 12.56 -20.17 1.63
C VAL A 324 12.48 -18.75 1.10
N ILE A 325 13.25 -18.48 0.06
CA ILE A 325 13.21 -17.22 -0.69
C ILE A 325 12.99 -17.62 -2.14
N ASP A 326 11.81 -17.34 -2.68
CA ASP A 326 11.41 -17.64 -4.04
C ASP A 326 11.28 -16.34 -4.84
N LEU A 327 12.22 -16.15 -5.77
CA LEU A 327 12.30 -14.97 -6.63
C LEU A 327 12.00 -15.42 -8.06
N SER A 328 11.03 -14.77 -8.70
CA SER A 328 10.57 -15.14 -10.05
C SER A 328 10.01 -13.93 -10.80
N GLY A 329 9.61 -14.11 -12.06
CA GLY A 329 8.91 -13.07 -12.80
C GLY A 329 9.75 -11.81 -13.06
N SER A 330 9.10 -10.67 -13.25
CA SER A 330 9.76 -9.43 -13.71
C SER A 330 9.93 -8.44 -12.55
N LEU A 331 10.76 -8.81 -11.57
CA LEU A 331 10.99 -8.03 -10.35
C LEU A 331 12.25 -7.16 -10.43
N GLU A 332 12.29 -6.06 -9.68
CA GLU A 332 13.50 -5.30 -9.38
C GLU A 332 13.77 -5.33 -7.87
N LEU A 333 14.74 -6.12 -7.42
CA LEU A 333 15.08 -6.28 -6.00
C LEU A 333 16.50 -5.78 -5.72
N THR A 334 16.61 -4.91 -4.72
CA THR A 334 17.86 -4.58 -4.04
C THR A 334 17.76 -5.03 -2.59
N ALA A 335 18.57 -6.01 -2.20
CA ALA A 335 18.69 -6.47 -0.84
C ALA A 335 20.04 -6.02 -0.25
N LYS A 336 20.01 -5.36 0.90
CA LYS A 336 21.18 -4.80 1.58
C LYS A 336 21.38 -5.43 2.95
N ALA A 337 22.59 -5.92 3.21
CA ALA A 337 23.00 -6.40 4.53
C ALA A 337 23.09 -5.27 5.56
N GLY A 338 22.78 -5.58 6.82
CA GLY A 338 23.09 -4.74 7.98
C GLY A 338 24.50 -4.98 8.52
N SER A 339 25.12 -3.96 9.10
CA SER A 339 26.46 -4.08 9.68
C SER A 339 26.40 -4.50 11.16
N PRO A 340 27.34 -5.30 11.68
CA PRO A 340 28.26 -6.18 10.96
C PRO A 340 27.59 -7.53 10.66
N ASN A 341 28.15 -8.30 9.72
CA ASN A 341 27.78 -9.71 9.47
C ASN A 341 26.33 -10.00 9.04
N GLY A 342 25.51 -8.98 8.77
CA GLY A 342 24.21 -9.16 8.11
C GLY A 342 24.38 -9.77 6.73
N LYS A 343 23.27 -10.28 6.18
CA LYS A 343 23.21 -10.88 4.84
C LYS A 343 22.30 -10.06 3.95
N ALA A 344 22.55 -10.01 2.65
CA ALA A 344 21.58 -9.39 1.77
C ALA A 344 20.36 -10.30 1.66
N LEU A 345 20.57 -11.57 1.32
CA LEU A 345 19.54 -12.59 1.13
C LEU A 345 19.88 -13.82 1.98
N SER A 346 19.41 -13.85 3.23
CA SER A 346 19.62 -14.94 4.17
C SER A 346 18.59 -16.05 3.98
N GLN A 347 18.95 -17.08 3.21
CA GLN A 347 18.17 -18.30 3.08
C GLN A 347 18.72 -19.39 4.01
N LYS A 348 17.90 -19.82 4.98
CA LYS A 348 18.31 -20.80 6.01
C LYS A 348 19.62 -20.40 6.73
N GLY A 349 19.82 -19.10 6.93
CA GLY A 349 21.02 -18.55 7.58
C GLY A 349 22.27 -18.43 6.70
N SER A 350 22.19 -18.81 5.42
CA SER A 350 23.28 -18.68 4.44
C SER A 350 22.93 -17.66 3.36
N GLU A 351 23.92 -17.08 2.70
CA GLU A 351 23.66 -16.19 1.56
C GLU A 351 23.04 -17.00 0.42
N LEU A 352 21.93 -16.52 -0.15
CA LEU A 352 21.31 -17.11 -1.33
C LEU A 352 22.25 -16.95 -2.52
N VAL A 353 22.54 -18.06 -3.21
CA VAL A 353 23.33 -18.05 -4.43
C VAL A 353 22.43 -17.70 -5.61
N LEU A 354 22.59 -16.50 -6.19
CA LEU A 354 21.69 -15.97 -7.22
C LEU A 354 21.67 -16.82 -8.50
N ASP A 355 22.76 -17.52 -8.83
CA ASP A 355 22.82 -18.44 -9.97
C ASP A 355 21.80 -19.58 -9.90
N THR A 356 21.32 -19.93 -8.70
CA THR A 356 20.35 -21.02 -8.50
C THR A 356 18.91 -20.64 -8.84
N ILE A 357 18.64 -19.34 -9.01
CA ILE A 357 17.29 -18.81 -9.27
C ILE A 357 17.16 -18.13 -10.63
N LYS A 358 18.25 -17.97 -11.38
CA LYS A 358 18.27 -17.22 -12.65
C LYS A 358 17.23 -17.71 -13.66
N ASP A 359 16.98 -19.02 -13.73
CA ASP A 359 16.05 -19.62 -14.70
C ASP A 359 14.58 -19.38 -14.33
N LYS A 360 14.30 -18.86 -13.13
CA LYS A 360 12.95 -18.47 -12.68
C LYS A 360 12.61 -17.02 -12.98
N LEU A 361 13.62 -16.20 -13.31
CA LEU A 361 13.47 -14.77 -13.51
C LEU A 361 13.00 -14.48 -14.93
N GLY A 362 12.00 -13.62 -15.04
CA GLY A 362 11.45 -13.15 -16.31
C GLY A 362 12.34 -12.10 -16.97
N PRO A 363 12.07 -11.77 -18.24
CA PRO A 363 12.79 -10.72 -18.97
C PRO A 363 12.78 -9.38 -18.21
N GLY A 364 13.94 -8.74 -18.11
CA GLY A 364 14.09 -7.43 -17.45
C GLY A 364 14.19 -7.47 -15.93
N ALA A 365 14.08 -8.64 -15.29
CA ALA A 365 14.27 -8.77 -13.85
C ALA A 365 15.70 -8.38 -13.41
N LYS A 366 15.81 -7.73 -12.25
CA LYS A 366 17.08 -7.33 -11.64
C LYS A 366 17.08 -7.75 -10.18
N VAL A 367 18.08 -8.53 -9.77
CA VAL A 367 18.30 -8.86 -8.36
C VAL A 367 19.72 -8.47 -7.99
N THR A 368 19.85 -7.57 -7.03
CA THR A 368 21.13 -7.05 -6.54
C THR A 368 21.25 -7.28 -5.04
N ALA A 369 22.33 -7.91 -4.62
CA ALA A 369 22.73 -8.07 -3.23
C ALA A 369 23.89 -7.13 -2.92
N THR A 370 23.77 -6.33 -1.87
CA THR A 370 24.85 -5.44 -1.41
C THR A 370 25.26 -5.75 0.01
N ASP A 371 26.54 -5.51 0.32
CA ASP A 371 27.01 -5.46 1.70
C ASP A 371 26.48 -4.21 2.44
N ALA A 372 26.88 -4.07 3.70
CA ALA A 372 26.42 -2.99 4.57
C ALA A 372 26.91 -1.59 4.14
N ASP A 373 28.03 -1.51 3.41
CA ASP A 373 28.53 -0.27 2.84
C ASP A 373 27.83 0.09 1.52
N GLY A 374 27.00 -0.82 1.00
CA GLY A 374 26.25 -0.65 -0.25
C GLY A 374 27.03 -1.08 -1.49
N LYS A 375 28.16 -1.77 -1.32
CA LYS A 375 28.90 -2.35 -2.44
C LYS A 375 28.21 -3.63 -2.90
N VAL A 376 28.06 -3.78 -4.22
CA VAL A 376 27.48 -4.99 -4.83
C VAL A 376 28.38 -6.20 -4.54
N ILE A 377 27.80 -7.23 -3.94
CA ILE A 377 28.48 -8.49 -3.62
C ILE A 377 28.02 -9.64 -4.51
N ASP A 378 26.78 -9.59 -4.98
CA ASP A 378 26.23 -10.52 -5.96
C ASP A 378 25.13 -9.81 -6.75
N GLN A 379 24.98 -10.17 -8.02
CA GLN A 379 23.94 -9.63 -8.88
C GLN A 379 23.63 -10.67 -9.96
N VAL A 380 22.35 -10.89 -10.25
CA VAL A 380 21.98 -11.76 -11.38
C VAL A 380 22.58 -11.15 -12.66
N PRO A 381 23.38 -11.92 -13.42
CA PRO A 381 23.99 -11.42 -14.63
C PRO A 381 22.90 -10.93 -15.59
N ILE A 382 22.94 -9.66 -15.96
CA ILE A 382 22.15 -9.17 -17.10
C ILE A 382 22.63 -10.02 -18.28
N PRO A 383 21.76 -10.79 -18.97
CA PRO A 383 22.16 -11.47 -20.19
C PRO A 383 22.80 -10.42 -21.09
N ARG A 384 24.06 -10.63 -21.48
CA ARG A 384 24.64 -9.82 -22.56
C ARG A 384 23.62 -9.86 -23.69
N PRO A 385 23.28 -8.72 -24.32
CA PRO A 385 22.50 -8.75 -25.55
C PRO A 385 23.14 -9.81 -26.43
N VAL A 386 22.36 -10.82 -26.81
CA VAL A 386 22.81 -11.77 -27.81
C VAL A 386 23.17 -10.90 -29.00
N GLU A 387 24.46 -10.84 -29.37
CA GLU A 387 24.85 -10.19 -30.61
C GLU A 387 23.93 -10.77 -31.68
N PRO A 388 23.15 -9.95 -32.41
CA PRO A 388 22.38 -10.47 -33.50
C PRO A 388 23.37 -11.22 -34.39
N GLU A 389 23.12 -12.51 -34.62
CA GLU A 389 23.80 -13.31 -35.63
C GLU A 389 23.92 -12.42 -36.86
N GLY A 390 25.17 -12.08 -37.21
CA GLY A 390 25.46 -10.94 -38.06
C GLY A 390 24.65 -11.00 -39.35
N PRO A 391 24.04 -9.88 -39.81
CA PRO A 391 23.43 -9.87 -41.11
C PRO A 391 24.51 -10.17 -42.15
N VAL A 392 24.27 -11.18 -42.98
CA VAL A 392 25.06 -11.42 -44.20
C VAL A 392 24.80 -10.23 -45.13
N ILE A 393 25.68 -9.23 -45.09
CA ILE A 393 25.66 -8.08 -46.00
C ILE A 393 26.69 -8.36 -47.10
N PRO A 394 26.30 -8.38 -48.40
CA PRO A 394 27.24 -8.20 -49.49
C PRO A 394 27.68 -6.74 -49.54
N GLU A 395 28.98 -6.56 -49.70
CA GLU A 395 29.70 -5.28 -49.76
C GLU A 395 29.10 -4.28 -50.77
N GLU A 396 29.10 -2.99 -50.41
CA GLU A 396 30.05 -2.03 -50.99
C GLU A 396 29.81 -0.58 -50.50
N SER A 397 30.94 0.11 -50.29
CA SER A 397 31.18 1.54 -50.51
C SER A 397 30.61 2.63 -49.56
N SER A 398 31.49 3.01 -48.62
CA SER A 398 32.17 4.34 -48.50
C SER A 398 31.51 5.61 -47.90
N SER A 399 32.23 6.13 -46.88
CA SER A 399 32.76 7.51 -46.70
C SER A 399 32.20 8.40 -45.57
N SER A 400 33.11 8.76 -44.64
CA SER A 400 33.39 10.06 -43.93
C SER A 400 32.24 10.92 -43.38
N SER A 401 32.29 11.64 -42.25
CA SER A 401 33.35 12.09 -41.32
C SER A 401 32.70 12.88 -40.15
N ASP A 402 33.43 12.99 -39.04
CA ASP A 402 33.43 14.03 -37.99
C ASP A 402 32.23 14.28 -37.05
N GLY A 403 32.50 14.05 -35.74
CA GLY A 403 32.35 15.11 -34.73
C GLY A 403 31.27 14.96 -33.65
N GLY A 404 31.71 14.88 -32.38
CA GLY A 404 31.08 15.64 -31.29
C GLY A 404 30.20 14.90 -30.28
N SER A 405 30.65 14.91 -29.03
CA SER A 405 29.96 14.49 -27.80
C SER A 405 28.54 15.02 -27.63
N ALA A 406 27.64 14.18 -27.09
CA ALA A 406 26.71 14.48 -26.00
C ALA A 406 25.85 13.25 -25.69
N ALA A 407 25.52 13.06 -24.40
CA ALA A 407 24.59 12.04 -23.91
C ALA A 407 23.26 12.06 -24.69
N PRO A 408 22.62 10.91 -24.98
CA PRO A 408 21.28 10.95 -25.52
C PRO A 408 20.26 10.86 -24.38
N SER A 409 19.64 11.99 -24.08
CA SER A 409 18.20 11.99 -23.84
C SER A 409 17.54 11.56 -25.16
N ALA A 410 16.94 10.37 -25.20
CA ALA A 410 16.20 9.92 -26.39
C ALA A 410 14.79 10.53 -26.41
N PRO A 411 14.24 10.91 -27.58
CA PRO A 411 12.99 11.63 -27.72
C PRO A 411 11.77 10.70 -27.70
N ALA A 412 10.61 11.25 -27.34
CA ALA A 412 9.32 10.60 -27.52
C ALA A 412 9.10 10.27 -29.02
N PHE A 413 8.84 9.00 -29.32
CA PHE A 413 8.40 8.56 -30.65
C PHE A 413 7.03 9.18 -30.94
N SER A 414 6.97 10.22 -31.77
CA SER A 414 5.70 10.73 -32.29
C SER A 414 5.29 9.89 -33.50
N LEU A 415 4.48 8.85 -33.26
CA LEU A 415 3.97 7.97 -34.32
C LEU A 415 2.77 8.62 -35.04
N PRO A 416 2.86 8.87 -36.36
CA PRO A 416 1.72 9.33 -37.14
C PRO A 416 0.59 8.28 -37.09
N GLY A 417 -0.63 8.70 -36.73
CA GLY A 417 -1.78 7.81 -36.63
C GLY A 417 -1.99 7.12 -35.27
N LEU A 418 -1.12 7.39 -34.27
CA LEU A 418 -1.34 7.01 -32.87
C LEU A 418 -1.89 8.20 -32.08
N THR A 419 -3.05 8.01 -31.46
CA THR A 419 -3.61 8.99 -30.52
C THR A 419 -4.01 8.34 -29.20
N VAL A 420 -3.93 9.13 -28.14
CA VAL A 420 -4.45 8.75 -26.82
C VAL A 420 -5.51 9.76 -26.44
N THR A 421 -6.68 9.28 -26.03
CA THR A 421 -7.80 10.13 -25.61
C THR A 421 -8.23 9.85 -24.18
N ASP A 422 -8.77 10.85 -23.49
CA ASP A 422 -9.45 10.68 -22.20
C ASP A 422 -10.87 10.12 -22.36
N LYS A 423 -11.62 10.05 -21.24
CA LYS A 423 -13.01 9.57 -21.21
C LYS A 423 -13.98 10.41 -22.06
N ASP A 424 -13.66 11.67 -22.31
CA ASP A 424 -14.49 12.61 -23.08
C ASP A 424 -14.05 12.66 -24.55
N GLY A 425 -13.07 11.82 -24.94
CA GLY A 425 -12.54 11.75 -26.29
C GLY A 425 -11.53 12.86 -26.63
N GLN A 426 -11.09 13.67 -25.65
CA GLN A 426 -10.09 14.69 -25.88
C GLN A 426 -8.69 14.07 -25.95
N ARG A 427 -7.86 14.54 -26.88
CA ARG A 427 -6.48 14.07 -27.02
C ARG A 427 -5.65 14.50 -25.81
N ILE A 428 -4.96 13.53 -25.22
CA ILE A 428 -4.09 13.74 -24.06
C ILE A 428 -2.64 13.35 -24.38
N SER A 429 -1.71 13.90 -23.62
CA SER A 429 -0.30 13.56 -23.71
C SER A 429 -0.02 12.15 -23.19
N TYR A 430 0.99 11.51 -23.77
CA TYR A 430 1.49 10.20 -23.38
C TYR A 430 3.02 10.17 -23.51
N THR A 431 3.66 9.19 -22.89
CA THR A 431 5.06 8.84 -23.16
C THR A 431 5.12 7.53 -23.92
N SER A 432 6.09 7.38 -24.82
CA SER A 432 6.32 6.15 -25.56
C SER A 432 7.78 5.72 -25.45
N THR A 433 8.00 4.44 -25.21
CA THR A 433 9.33 3.83 -25.12
C THR A 433 9.32 2.52 -25.90
N GLN A 434 10.29 2.34 -26.79
CA GLN A 434 10.51 1.06 -27.45
C GLN A 434 11.57 0.28 -26.69
N SER A 435 11.28 -0.99 -26.37
CA SER A 435 12.23 -1.93 -25.78
C SER A 435 12.20 -3.22 -26.61
N GLY A 436 13.27 -3.46 -27.37
CA GLY A 436 13.30 -4.52 -28.38
C GLY A 436 12.16 -4.35 -29.41
N ASN A 437 11.38 -5.41 -29.60
CA ASN A 437 10.26 -5.47 -30.55
C ASN A 437 8.93 -5.02 -29.92
N THR A 438 8.96 -4.44 -28.72
CA THR A 438 7.75 -3.99 -28.02
C THR A 438 7.74 -2.47 -27.87
N LEU A 439 6.64 -1.85 -28.28
CA LEU A 439 6.36 -0.42 -28.06
C LEU A 439 5.44 -0.24 -26.85
N THR A 440 5.92 0.45 -25.82
CA THR A 440 5.13 0.76 -24.63
C THR A 440 4.64 2.20 -24.67
N VAL A 441 3.33 2.42 -24.47
CA VAL A 441 2.67 3.72 -24.39
C VAL A 441 2.09 3.90 -22.99
N CYS A 442 2.61 4.86 -22.23
CA CYS A 442 2.22 5.11 -20.85
C CYS A 442 1.43 6.41 -20.70
N VAL A 443 0.39 6.36 -19.86
CA VAL A 443 -0.50 7.48 -19.58
C VAL A 443 -0.73 7.56 -18.07
N GLY A 444 -0.41 8.70 -17.46
CA GLY A 444 -0.65 8.97 -16.04
C GLY A 444 -2.11 9.26 -15.69
N ARG A 445 -3.07 8.45 -16.20
CA ARG A 445 -4.50 8.56 -15.89
C ARG A 445 -5.09 7.18 -15.57
N LEU A 446 -6.21 7.18 -14.83
CA LEU A 446 -6.98 5.97 -14.46
C LEU A 446 -7.82 5.42 -15.62
N THR A 447 -8.22 6.30 -16.54
CA THR A 447 -8.99 5.96 -17.74
C THR A 447 -8.35 6.65 -18.94
N ALA A 448 -8.14 5.89 -20.01
CA ALA A 448 -7.63 6.40 -21.28
C ALA A 448 -7.93 5.40 -22.40
N SER A 449 -7.99 5.89 -23.63
CA SER A 449 -8.11 5.06 -24.83
C SER A 449 -6.91 5.26 -25.73
N PHE A 450 -6.25 4.15 -26.06
CA PHE A 450 -5.24 4.08 -27.10
C PHE A 450 -5.92 3.81 -28.44
N ARG A 451 -5.57 4.60 -29.46
CA ARG A 451 -6.14 4.54 -30.80
C ARG A 451 -5.02 4.49 -31.83
N ILE A 452 -5.08 3.50 -32.71
CA ILE A 452 -4.12 3.36 -33.80
C ILE A 452 -4.80 2.82 -35.08
N SER A 453 -4.48 3.43 -36.22
CA SER A 453 -4.92 2.92 -37.52
C SER A 453 -4.17 1.62 -37.90
N LEU A 454 -4.83 0.72 -38.63
CA LEU A 454 -4.16 -0.50 -39.12
C LEU A 454 -3.01 -0.18 -40.11
N ALA A 455 -3.07 0.93 -40.84
CA ALA A 455 -1.94 1.42 -41.65
C ALA A 455 -0.70 1.73 -40.80
N ALA A 456 -0.89 2.39 -39.65
CA ALA A 456 0.19 2.66 -38.70
C ALA A 456 0.71 1.36 -38.03
N LEU A 457 -0.15 0.38 -37.77
CA LEU A 457 0.27 -0.94 -37.29
C LEU A 457 1.16 -1.68 -38.30
N ARG A 458 0.86 -1.59 -39.61
CA ARG A 458 1.72 -2.18 -40.67
C ARG A 458 3.08 -1.50 -40.72
N GLN A 459 3.12 -0.19 -40.53
CA GLN A 459 4.37 0.56 -40.45
C GLN A 459 5.20 0.11 -39.23
N LEU A 460 4.57 0.03 -38.05
CA LEU A 460 5.23 -0.46 -36.83
C LEU A 460 5.81 -1.86 -37.02
N ARG A 461 5.05 -2.76 -37.66
CA ARG A 461 5.53 -4.10 -38.02
C ARG A 461 6.73 -4.06 -38.97
N ALA A 462 6.69 -3.21 -40.00
CA ALA A 462 7.82 -3.04 -40.93
C ALA A 462 9.07 -2.47 -40.23
N GLU A 463 8.88 -1.72 -39.14
CA GLU A 463 9.94 -1.20 -38.25
C GLU A 463 10.40 -2.24 -37.20
N GLY A 464 9.86 -3.47 -37.23
CA GLY A 464 10.26 -4.56 -36.34
C GLY A 464 9.52 -4.60 -35.00
N ILE A 465 8.43 -3.85 -34.84
CA ILE A 465 7.56 -3.94 -33.66
C ILE A 465 6.58 -5.10 -33.81
N GLU A 466 6.62 -6.02 -32.86
CA GLU A 466 5.77 -7.21 -32.80
C GLU A 466 4.64 -7.05 -31.77
N ALA A 467 4.83 -6.21 -30.74
CA ALA A 467 3.85 -6.00 -29.69
C ALA A 467 3.72 -4.53 -29.27
N ILE A 468 2.51 -4.16 -28.84
CA ILE A 468 2.23 -2.84 -28.26
C ILE A 468 1.66 -3.02 -26.86
N THR A 469 2.27 -2.37 -25.88
CA THR A 469 1.77 -2.32 -24.50
C THR A 469 1.18 -0.94 -24.24
N PHE A 470 -0.12 -0.89 -23.90
CA PHE A 470 -0.75 0.34 -23.41
C PHE A 470 -0.88 0.27 -21.90
N GLN A 471 -0.44 1.32 -21.20
CA GLN A 471 -0.41 1.37 -19.75
C GLN A 471 -1.07 2.64 -19.22
N THR A 472 -2.10 2.44 -18.41
CA THR A 472 -2.69 3.44 -17.50
C THR A 472 -2.23 3.16 -16.08
N ILE A 473 -2.56 4.04 -15.12
CA ILE A 473 -2.11 3.90 -13.73
C ILE A 473 -2.44 2.51 -13.13
N LEU A 474 -3.61 1.96 -13.45
CA LEU A 474 -4.14 0.72 -12.85
C LEU A 474 -4.27 -0.46 -13.82
N CYS A 475 -3.88 -0.31 -15.09
CA CYS A 475 -4.08 -1.36 -16.09
C CYS A 475 -2.99 -1.32 -17.15
N SER A 476 -2.48 -2.50 -17.51
CA SER A 476 -1.50 -2.71 -18.55
C SER A 476 -1.98 -3.83 -19.45
N THR A 477 -2.14 -3.54 -20.75
CA THR A 477 -2.56 -4.54 -21.74
C THR A 477 -1.55 -4.57 -22.86
N THR A 478 -1.06 -5.76 -23.19
CA THR A 478 -0.15 -6.00 -24.32
C THR A 478 -0.89 -6.72 -25.44
N LEU A 479 -0.78 -6.18 -26.65
CA LEU A 479 -1.43 -6.70 -27.85
C LEU A 479 -0.38 -7.03 -28.91
N SER A 480 -0.54 -8.15 -29.60
CA SER A 480 0.27 -8.49 -30.76
C SER A 480 -0.13 -7.64 -31.96
N VAL A 481 0.85 -7.09 -32.68
CA VAL A 481 0.63 -6.31 -33.89
C VAL A 481 0.02 -7.18 -34.99
N ASP A 482 0.47 -8.43 -35.12
CA ASP A 482 -0.05 -9.36 -36.12
C ASP A 482 -1.50 -9.79 -35.82
N GLU A 483 -1.86 -9.97 -34.54
CA GLU A 483 -3.24 -10.28 -34.15
C GLU A 483 -4.17 -9.10 -34.44
N LEU A 484 -3.75 -7.87 -34.13
CA LEU A 484 -4.53 -6.67 -34.45
C LEU A 484 -4.74 -6.47 -35.95
N LEU A 485 -3.72 -6.74 -36.76
CA LEU A 485 -3.80 -6.66 -38.21
C LEU A 485 -4.72 -7.74 -38.81
N ALA A 486 -4.86 -8.90 -38.15
CA ALA A 486 -5.75 -9.97 -38.57
C ALA A 486 -7.23 -9.72 -38.25
N MET A 487 -7.55 -8.75 -37.39
CA MET A 487 -8.90 -8.48 -36.90
C MET A 487 -9.70 -7.46 -37.72
N GLY A 488 -9.09 -6.74 -38.67
CA GLY A 488 -9.73 -5.60 -39.36
C GLY A 488 -9.34 -5.40 -40.82
N GLY A 489 -10.12 -4.60 -41.55
CA GLY A 489 -9.87 -4.20 -42.94
C GLY A 489 -8.83 -3.06 -43.07
N GLU A 490 -8.50 -2.67 -44.30
CA GLU A 490 -7.41 -1.71 -44.57
C GLU A 490 -7.59 -0.32 -43.91
N ASP A 491 -8.85 0.09 -43.70
CA ASP A 491 -9.25 1.39 -43.11
C ASP A 491 -9.67 1.31 -41.63
N ALA A 492 -9.54 0.15 -40.98
CA ALA A 492 -10.02 -0.03 -39.61
C ALA A 492 -9.12 0.67 -38.57
N GLU A 493 -9.72 1.07 -37.44
CA GLU A 493 -9.04 1.60 -36.26
C GLU A 493 -9.11 0.57 -35.11
N ALA A 494 -7.96 0.34 -34.46
CA ALA A 494 -7.90 -0.41 -33.22
C ALA A 494 -7.99 0.58 -32.04
N VAL A 495 -8.98 0.37 -31.18
CA VAL A 495 -9.22 1.18 -29.98
C VAL A 495 -9.17 0.29 -28.75
N LEU A 496 -8.13 0.46 -27.94
CA LEU A 496 -7.98 -0.18 -26.64
C LEU A 496 -8.32 0.83 -25.54
N THR A 497 -9.38 0.57 -24.80
CA THR A 497 -9.84 1.43 -23.70
C THR A 497 -9.57 0.78 -22.36
N HIS A 498 -8.85 1.49 -21.49
CA HIS A 498 -8.70 1.13 -20.08
C HIS A 498 -9.68 1.94 -19.23
N ARG A 499 -10.40 1.27 -18.35
CA ARG A 499 -11.25 1.87 -17.32
C ARG A 499 -10.88 1.26 -15.97
N PHE A 500 -10.07 1.98 -15.20
CA PHE A 500 -9.50 1.45 -13.96
C PHE A 500 -8.68 0.18 -14.26
N THR A 501 -9.12 -0.98 -13.76
CA THR A 501 -8.48 -2.29 -14.00
C THR A 501 -9.01 -3.00 -15.25
N ASP A 502 -10.14 -2.56 -15.80
CA ASP A 502 -10.78 -3.21 -16.96
C ASP A 502 -10.16 -2.74 -18.27
N SER A 503 -10.00 -3.66 -19.21
CA SER A 503 -9.59 -3.36 -20.58
C SER A 503 -10.62 -3.87 -21.59
N SER A 504 -10.81 -3.10 -22.67
CA SER A 504 -11.70 -3.46 -23.78
C SER A 504 -11.07 -3.05 -25.10
N LEU A 505 -11.00 -4.00 -26.04
CA LEU A 505 -10.47 -3.79 -27.38
C LEU A 505 -11.61 -3.83 -28.39
N THR A 506 -11.68 -2.81 -29.24
CA THR A 506 -12.54 -2.80 -30.42
C THR A 506 -11.67 -2.59 -31.66
N VAL A 507 -11.89 -3.38 -32.70
CA VAL A 507 -11.28 -3.20 -34.02
C VAL A 507 -12.43 -3.06 -35.01
N GLY A 508 -12.52 -1.91 -35.68
CA GLY A 508 -13.70 -1.56 -36.49
C GLY A 508 -13.39 -0.60 -37.62
#